data_AF-A0A399F3Z3-F1
#
_entry.id   AF-A0A399F3Z3-F1
#
_cell.length_a   1.000
_cell.length_b   1.000
_cell.length_c   1.000
_cell.angle_alpha   90.00
_cell.angle_beta   90.00
_cell.angle_gamma   90.00
#
_symmetry.space_group_name_H-M   'P 1'
#
loop_
_entity.id
_entity.type
_entity.pdbx_description
1 polymer ?
#
loop_
_entity_poly.entity_id
_entity_poly.type
_entity_poly.pdbx_seq_one_letter_code
_entity_poly.pdbx_strand_id
1 'polypeptide(L)'
;MLTLHKINALAEGQVLECVGEDSGDTFRILVQHTSPSHYEALGKVTLREGSVHYQSSGPMTPDLLLQWLETLFDRWPTAKATPWVVREQNEKTRAFAQEVRKAAEAV
;
A
#
# COMPACT_ATOMS: atom_id res chain seq x y z
N MET A 1 -5.99 0.67 -11.53
CA MET A 1 -6.79 1.49 -10.60
C MET A 1 -7.38 0.66 -9.46
N LEU A 2 -7.24 1.15 -8.22
CA LEU A 2 -7.88 0.61 -7.01
C LEU A 2 -9.34 1.07 -6.95
N THR A 3 -10.22 0.29 -6.32
CA THR A 3 -11.62 0.66 -6.09
C THR A 3 -12.06 0.19 -4.72
N LEU A 4 -13.11 0.80 -4.16
CA LEU A 4 -13.73 0.34 -2.91
C LEU A 4 -14.14 -1.13 -2.98
N HIS A 5 -14.69 -1.56 -4.13
CA HIS A 5 -15.06 -2.96 -4.33
C HIS A 5 -13.86 -3.90 -4.16
N LYS A 6 -12.69 -3.55 -4.71
CA LYS A 6 -11.47 -4.37 -4.54
C LYS A 6 -11.04 -4.44 -3.08
N ILE A 7 -11.05 -3.33 -2.35
CA ILE A 7 -10.68 -3.28 -0.93
C ILE A 7 -11.64 -4.15 -0.11
N ASN A 8 -12.95 -3.96 -0.31
CA ASN A 8 -13.99 -4.72 0.42
C ASN A 8 -14.08 -6.20 0.05
N ALA A 9 -13.61 -6.58 -1.15
CA ALA A 9 -13.56 -7.97 -1.58
C ALA A 9 -12.31 -8.73 -1.10
N LEU A 10 -11.38 -8.04 -0.44
CA LEU A 10 -10.20 -8.68 0.11
C LEU A 10 -10.62 -9.70 1.18
N ALA A 11 -10.06 -10.90 1.19
CA ALA A 11 -10.31 -11.87 2.26
C ALA A 11 -9.27 -11.77 3.38
N GLU A 12 -9.59 -12.33 4.56
CA GLU A 12 -8.59 -12.52 5.62
C GLU A 12 -7.42 -13.37 5.10
N GLY A 13 -6.19 -12.97 5.41
CA GLY A 13 -4.98 -13.62 4.89
C GLY A 13 -4.58 -13.20 3.46
N GLN A 14 -5.36 -12.35 2.80
CA GLN A 14 -5.01 -11.75 1.52
C GLN A 14 -4.55 -10.30 1.67
N VAL A 15 -3.78 -9.84 0.69
CA VAL A 15 -3.41 -8.45 0.49
C VAL A 15 -3.75 -8.00 -0.93
N LEU A 16 -4.08 -6.73 -1.10
CA LEU A 16 -3.97 -6.09 -2.42
C LEU A 16 -2.60 -5.48 -2.52
N GLU A 17 -1.85 -5.82 -3.56
CA GLU A 17 -0.51 -5.29 -3.80
C GLU A 17 -0.47 -4.46 -5.07
N CYS A 18 0.22 -3.34 -4.99
CA CYS A 18 0.56 -2.44 -6.08
C CYS A 18 2.08 -2.29 -6.12
N VAL A 19 2.69 -2.58 -7.26
CA VAL A 19 4.11 -2.36 -7.54
C VAL A 19 4.20 -1.57 -8.83
N GLY A 20 4.94 -0.46 -8.81
CA GLY A 20 5.09 0.37 -9.99
C GLY A 20 6.35 1.23 -9.95
N GLU A 21 6.56 1.90 -11.07
CA GLU A 21 7.64 2.86 -11.28
C GLU A 21 7.06 4.08 -12.00
N ASP A 22 7.44 5.28 -11.57
CA ASP A 22 7.11 6.53 -12.25
C ASP A 22 8.29 7.48 -12.20
N SER A 23 8.74 7.98 -13.35
CA SER A 23 9.84 8.94 -13.45
C SER A 23 11.16 8.51 -12.76
N GLY A 24 11.37 7.20 -12.58
CA GLY A 24 12.52 6.61 -11.88
C GLY A 24 12.31 6.39 -10.38
N ASP A 25 11.18 6.82 -9.82
CA ASP A 25 10.75 6.46 -8.47
C ASP A 25 10.05 5.10 -8.51
N THR A 26 10.35 4.23 -7.55
CA THR A 26 9.69 2.93 -7.44
C THR A 26 8.86 2.88 -6.17
N PHE A 27 7.72 2.21 -6.23
CA PHE A 27 6.86 2.04 -5.06
C PHE A 27 6.30 0.62 -5.00
N ARG A 28 6.22 0.11 -3.77
CA ARG A 28 5.48 -1.10 -3.42
C ARG A 28 4.56 -0.73 -2.28
N ILE A 29 3.26 -0.92 -2.48
CA ILE A 29 2.23 -0.65 -1.49
C ILE A 29 1.33 -1.88 -1.39
N LEU A 30 1.01 -2.28 -0.17
CA LEU A 30 0.02 -3.31 0.11
C LEU A 30 -1.12 -2.75 0.93
N VAL A 31 -2.31 -3.28 0.73
CA VAL A 31 -3.49 -3.10 1.58
C VAL A 31 -3.83 -4.45 2.18
N GLN A 32 -4.03 -4.50 3.49
CA GLN A 32 -4.38 -5.72 4.22
C GLN A 32 -5.49 -5.47 5.24
N HIS A 33 -6.17 -6.55 5.63
CA HIS A 33 -7.12 -6.52 6.74
C HIS A 33 -6.43 -6.27 8.07
N THR A 34 -7.03 -5.40 8.88
CA THR A 34 -6.71 -5.29 10.31
C THR A 34 -7.90 -5.69 11.18
N SER A 35 -9.12 -5.51 10.69
CA SER A 35 -10.36 -6.02 11.27
C SER A 35 -11.43 -6.15 10.16
N PRO A 36 -12.60 -6.77 10.39
CA PRO A 36 -13.62 -6.96 9.36
C PRO A 36 -14.09 -5.69 8.63
N SER A 37 -13.90 -4.51 9.23
CA SER A 37 -14.28 -3.21 8.64
C SER A 37 -13.12 -2.23 8.52
N HIS A 38 -11.89 -2.64 8.85
CA HIS A 38 -10.72 -1.78 8.77
C HIS A 38 -9.56 -2.42 8.03
N TYR A 39 -8.86 -1.56 7.30
CA TYR A 39 -7.77 -1.91 6.43
C TYR A 39 -6.60 -0.99 6.71
N GLU A 40 -5.40 -1.44 6.39
CA GLU A 40 -4.18 -0.65 6.52
C GLU A 40 -3.40 -0.74 5.21
N ALA A 41 -2.93 0.41 4.72
CA ALA A 41 -1.94 0.48 3.66
C ALA A 41 -0.53 0.59 4.27
N LEU A 42 0.38 -0.27 3.78
CA LEU A 42 1.80 -0.24 4.10
C LEU A 42 2.58 -0.07 2.79
N GLY A 43 3.40 0.98 2.73
CA GLY A 43 4.10 1.40 1.53
C GLY A 43 5.59 1.64 1.74
N LYS A 44 6.37 1.35 0.71
CA LYS A 44 7.76 1.77 0.56
C LYS A 44 7.89 2.44 -0.80
N VAL A 45 8.38 3.68 -0.80
CA VAL A 45 8.67 4.45 -2.00
C VAL A 45 10.16 4.76 -2.01
N THR A 46 10.86 4.34 -3.05
CA THR A 46 12.25 4.69 -3.29
C THR A 46 12.30 5.73 -4.39
N LEU A 47 12.69 6.95 -4.04
CA LEU A 47 12.86 8.03 -4.98
C LEU A 47 14.10 7.79 -5.84
N ARG A 48 14.11 8.33 -7.06
CA ARG A 48 15.24 8.26 -8.00
C ARG A 48 16.56 8.75 -7.41
N GLU A 49 16.51 9.69 -6.49
CA GLU A 49 17.66 10.24 -5.74
C GLU A 49 18.22 9.28 -4.67
N GLY A 50 17.58 8.12 -4.46
CA GLY A 50 17.97 7.10 -3.49
C GLY A 50 17.30 7.24 -2.12
N SER A 51 16.57 8.34 -1.88
CA SER A 51 15.76 8.53 -0.66
C SER A 51 14.66 7.48 -0.57
N VAL A 52 14.44 6.93 0.62
CA VAL A 52 13.38 5.94 0.87
C VAL A 52 12.38 6.49 1.87
N HIS A 53 11.11 6.50 1.47
CA HIS A 53 9.98 6.86 2.31
C HIS A 53 9.14 5.61 2.62
N TYR A 54 8.95 5.37 3.92
CA TYR A 54 8.00 4.38 4.40
C TYR A 54 6.69 5.08 4.75
N GLN A 55 5.59 4.48 4.34
CA GLN A 55 4.25 5.03 4.53
C GLN A 55 3.40 3.99 5.26
N SER A 56 2.74 4.40 6.33
CA SER A 56 1.70 3.61 6.97
C SER A 56 0.47 4.47 7.16
N SER A 57 -0.67 3.98 6.71
CA SER A 57 -1.94 4.68 6.90
C SER A 57 -2.47 4.51 8.33
N GLY A 58 -2.07 3.44 9.01
CA GLY A 58 -2.80 2.90 10.16
C GLY A 58 -4.16 2.30 9.77
N PRO A 59 -4.89 1.66 10.73
CA PRO A 59 -6.20 1.09 10.48
C PRO A 59 -7.25 2.15 10.17
N MET A 60 -7.97 2.00 9.05
CA MET A 60 -9.03 2.92 8.64
C MET A 60 -10.11 2.22 7.82
N THR A 61 -11.26 2.90 7.65
CA THR A 61 -12.35 2.41 6.81
C THR A 61 -11.96 2.42 5.32
N PRO A 62 -12.59 1.59 4.48
CA PRO A 62 -12.29 1.52 3.05
C PRO A 62 -12.32 2.86 2.32
N ASP A 63 -13.31 3.71 2.62
CA ASP A 63 -13.47 5.02 1.99
C ASP A 63 -12.31 5.95 2.32
N LEU A 64 -11.94 6.02 3.60
CA LEU A 64 -10.81 6.84 4.05
C LEU A 64 -9.49 6.30 3.49
N LEU A 65 -9.34 4.98 3.41
CA LEU A 65 -8.17 4.34 2.82
C LEU A 65 -8.00 4.68 1.35
N LEU A 66 -9.09 4.63 0.58
CA LEU A 66 -9.06 4.96 -0.83
C LEU A 66 -8.64 6.43 -1.03
N GLN A 67 -9.22 7.36 -0.27
CA GLN A 67 -8.86 8.78 -0.33
C GLN A 67 -7.39 9.01 0.05
N TRP A 68 -6.91 8.33 1.10
CA TRP A 68 -5.51 8.42 1.51
C TRP A 68 -4.56 7.93 0.41
N LEU A 69 -4.87 6.80 -0.23
CA LEU A 69 -4.09 6.25 -1.35
C LEU A 69 -4.13 7.18 -2.56
N GLU A 70 -5.29 7.75 -2.90
CA GLU A 70 -5.41 8.73 -3.99
C GLU A 70 -4.52 9.95 -3.73
N THR A 71 -4.52 10.47 -2.51
CA THR A 71 -3.68 11.59 -2.08
C THR A 71 -2.19 11.23 -2.13
N LEU A 72 -1.82 10.02 -1.71
CA LEU A 72 -0.44 9.53 -1.80
C LEU A 72 0.05 9.52 -3.25
N PHE A 73 -0.79 9.05 -4.18
CA PHE A 73 -0.46 8.96 -5.60
C PHE A 73 -0.59 10.28 -6.38
N ASP A 74 -1.04 11.38 -5.78
CA ASP A 74 -1.05 12.68 -6.46
C ASP A 74 0.35 13.12 -6.90
N ARG A 75 1.38 12.64 -6.21
CA ARG A 75 2.79 12.88 -6.57
C ARG A 75 3.29 12.04 -7.74
N TRP A 76 2.58 10.96 -8.10
CA TRP A 76 2.93 10.03 -9.18
C TRP A 76 1.70 9.78 -10.07
N PRO A 77 1.40 10.67 -11.03
CA PRO A 77 0.16 10.63 -11.79
C PRO A 77 -0.03 9.31 -12.56
N THR A 78 1.06 8.70 -13.04
CA THR A 78 1.01 7.43 -13.76
C THR A 78 0.81 6.24 -12.81
N ALA A 79 1.19 6.38 -11.53
CA ALA A 79 1.00 5.34 -10.51
C ALA A 79 -0.48 5.04 -10.23
N LYS A 80 -1.38 6.00 -10.49
CA LYS A 80 -2.84 5.79 -10.41
C LYS A 80 -3.32 4.72 -11.40
N ALA A 81 -2.62 4.55 -12.52
CA ALA A 81 -2.91 3.52 -13.51
C ALA A 81 -2.40 2.13 -13.11
N THR A 82 -1.47 2.04 -12.14
CA THR A 82 -0.84 0.78 -11.74
C THR A 82 -1.90 -0.27 -11.35
N PRO A 83 -1.76 -1.52 -11.84
CA PRO A 83 -2.68 -2.58 -11.50
C PRO A 83 -2.49 -3.01 -10.05
N TRP A 84 -3.62 -3.11 -9.34
CA TRP A 84 -3.69 -3.70 -8.01
C TRP A 84 -4.07 -5.17 -8.13
N VAL A 85 -3.26 -6.04 -7.54
CA VAL A 85 -3.36 -7.49 -7.65
C VAL A 85 -3.61 -8.09 -6.27
N VAL A 86 -4.60 -8.97 -6.16
CA VAL A 86 -4.82 -9.75 -4.94
C VAL A 86 -3.72 -10.80 -4.81
N ARG A 87 -3.11 -10.90 -3.64
CA ARG A 87 -2.09 -11.90 -3.31
C ARG A 87 -2.35 -12.49 -1.93
N GLU A 88 -1.90 -13.72 -1.73
CA GLU A 88 -1.83 -14.32 -0.41
C GLU A 88 -0.73 -13.67 0.44
N GLN A 89 -0.97 -13.55 1.74
CA GLN A 89 0.00 -13.01 2.70
C GLN A 89 1.10 -14.04 3.00
N ASN A 90 1.97 -14.26 2.02
CA ASN A 90 3.15 -15.12 2.09
C ASN A 90 4.29 -14.49 2.90
N GLU A 91 5.37 -15.24 3.11
CA GLU A 91 6.53 -14.78 3.89
C GLU A 91 7.13 -13.46 3.38
N LYS A 92 7.23 -13.28 2.06
CA LYS A 92 7.75 -12.03 1.46
C LYS A 92 6.85 -10.83 1.76
N THR A 93 5.55 -11.04 1.77
CA THR A 93 4.56 -10.00 2.08
C THR A 93 4.61 -9.65 3.56
N ARG A 94 4.72 -10.64 4.44
CA ARG A 94 4.86 -10.43 5.89
C ARG A 94 6.16 -9.72 6.23
N ALA A 95 7.28 -10.13 5.64
CA ALA A 95 8.57 -9.49 5.85
C ALA A 95 8.54 -8.01 5.44
N PHE A 96 7.94 -7.70 4.28
CA PHE A 96 7.77 -6.32 3.85
C PHE A 96 6.86 -5.52 4.79
N ALA A 97 5.72 -6.08 5.22
CA ALA A 97 4.83 -5.41 6.18
C ALA A 97 5.56 -5.10 7.50
N GLN A 98 6.39 -6.02 7.98
CA GLN A 98 7.22 -5.82 9.19
C GLN A 98 8.29 -4.75 8.98
N GLU A 99 8.94 -4.72 7.81
CA GLU A 99 9.92 -3.68 7.44
C GLU A 99 9.28 -2.28 7.51
N VAL A 100 8.13 -2.09 6.84
CA VAL A 100 7.44 -0.79 6.80
C VAL A 100 7.03 -0.35 8.21
N ARG A 101 6.46 -1.25 9.02
CA ARG A 101 6.03 -0.92 10.39
C ARG A 101 7.19 -0.49 11.28
N LYS A 102 8.31 -1.24 11.25
CA LYS A 102 9.51 -0.88 12.01
C LYS A 102 10.07 0.47 11.59
N ALA A 103 10.04 0.77 10.29
CA ALA A 103 10.50 2.06 9.79
C ALA A 103 9.57 3.20 10.20
N ALA A 104 8.25 2.98 10.27
CA ALA A 104 7.28 3.97 10.73
C ALA A 104 7.36 4.23 12.25
N GLU A 105 7.78 3.26 13.06
CA GLU A 105 8.03 3.42 14.49
C GLU A 105 9.33 4.17 14.82
N ALA A 106 10.27 4.24 13.87
CA ALA A 106 11.59 4.85 14.06
C ALA A 106 11.65 6.35 13.72
N VAL A 107 10.52 6.94 13.32
CA VAL A 107 10.35 8.35 12.96
C VAL A 107 9.54 9.06 14.04
#